data_AF-A0A1H0ECX8-F1
#
_entry.id   AF-A0A1H0ECX8-F1
#
_cell.length_a   1.000
_cell.length_b   1.000
_cell.length_c   1.000
_cell.angle_alpha   90.00
_cell.angle_beta   90.00
_cell.angle_gamma   90.00
#
_symmetry.space_group_name_H-M   'P 1'
#
loop_
_entity.id
_entity.type
_entity.pdbx_description
1 polymer ?
#
loop_
_entity_poly.entity_id
_entity_poly.type
_entity_poly.pdbx_seq_one_letter_code
_entity_poly.pdbx_strand_id
1 'polypeptide(L)'
;MSQLLCDLKQIVENEIKALQEENIEEVQKHAKRRAEMIKSALKQNNLSLEVLLKLQEMNSQVLAIAKQLHEALGEQLKKTRRENQRFLGYKQAVMPVSSFSKYVNKRS
;
A
#
# COMPACT_ATOMS: atom_id res chain seq x y z
N MET A 1 17.05 17.34 -24.03
CA MET A 1 16.72 16.64 -22.76
C MET A 1 17.62 15.41 -22.67
N SER A 2 18.26 15.15 -21.52
CA SER A 2 19.10 13.96 -21.35
C SER A 2 18.24 12.69 -21.46
N GLN A 3 18.68 11.70 -22.24
CA GLN A 3 17.97 10.42 -22.40
C GLN A 3 17.62 9.77 -21.05
N LEU A 4 18.54 9.90 -20.08
CA LEU A 4 18.35 9.44 -18.71
C LEU A 4 17.08 9.98 -18.03
N LEU A 5 16.74 11.25 -18.26
CA LEU A 5 15.58 11.87 -17.62
C LEU A 5 14.27 11.41 -18.27
N CYS A 6 14.27 11.18 -19.58
CA CYS A 6 13.13 10.57 -20.27
C CYS A 6 12.87 9.15 -19.77
N ASP A 7 13.92 8.34 -19.66
CA ASP A 7 13.81 6.95 -19.19
C ASP A 7 13.34 6.88 -17.73
N LEU A 8 13.88 7.74 -16.86
CA LEU A 8 13.45 7.82 -15.45
C LEU A 8 11.99 8.29 -15.34
N LYS A 9 11.56 9.23 -16.19
CA LYS A 9 10.18 9.68 -16.23
C LYS A 9 9.24 8.55 -16.60
N GLN A 10 9.58 7.77 -17.61
CA GLN A 10 8.77 6.63 -18.02
C GLN A 10 8.69 5.56 -16.93
N ILE A 11 9.78 5.29 -16.20
CA ILE A 11 9.76 4.36 -15.06
C ILE A 11 8.85 4.87 -13.95
N VAL A 12 8.90 6.16 -13.62
CA VAL A 12 8.04 6.76 -12.58
C VAL A 12 6.57 6.76 -12.99
N GLU A 13 6.25 7.06 -14.25
CA GLU A 13 4.88 6.97 -14.75
C GLU A 13 4.32 5.54 -14.64
N ASN A 14 5.12 4.53 -14.94
CA ASN A 14 4.74 3.13 -14.77
C ASN A 14 4.63 2.72 -13.30
N GLU A 15 5.50 3.24 -12.43
CA GLU A 15 5.42 3.02 -10.97
C GLU A 15 4.13 3.62 -10.40
N ILE A 16 3.72 4.81 -10.87
CA ILE A 16 2.45 5.45 -10.48
C ILE A 16 1.25 4.64 -10.97
N LYS A 17 1.26 4.14 -12.21
CA LYS A 17 0.19 3.27 -12.72
C LYS A 17 0.07 1.98 -11.91
N ALA A 18 1.20 1.31 -11.64
CA ALA A 18 1.21 0.11 -10.82
C ALA A 18 0.73 0.38 -9.37
N LEU A 19 1.02 1.57 -8.81
CA LEU A 19 0.46 1.99 -7.53
C LEU A 19 -1.06 2.16 -7.59
N GLN A 20 -1.60 2.74 -8.67
CA GLN A 20 -3.05 2.92 -8.87
C GLN A 20 -3.77 1.59 -9.07
N GLU A 21 -3.11 0.61 -9.69
CA GLU A 21 -3.63 -0.75 -9.91
C GLU A 21 -3.43 -1.67 -8.68
N GLU A 22 -2.90 -1.14 -7.57
CA GLU A 22 -2.58 -1.88 -6.34
C GLU A 22 -1.61 -3.07 -6.57
N ASN A 23 -0.84 -3.05 -7.67
CA ASN A 23 0.11 -4.10 -8.05
C ASN A 23 1.48 -3.89 -7.39
N ILE A 24 1.61 -4.33 -6.14
CA ILE A 24 2.80 -4.10 -5.30
C ILE A 24 4.08 -4.71 -5.92
N GLU A 25 3.98 -5.85 -6.60
CA GLU A 25 5.14 -6.51 -7.19
C GLU A 25 5.77 -5.68 -8.31
N GLU A 26 4.94 -5.12 -9.19
CA GLU A 26 5.39 -4.24 -10.27
C GLU A 26 5.94 -2.92 -9.74
N VAL A 27 5.30 -2.33 -8.73
CA VAL A 27 5.82 -1.14 -8.04
C VAL A 27 7.23 -1.37 -7.51
N GLN A 28 7.47 -2.50 -6.82
CA GLN A 28 8.81 -2.83 -6.33
C GLN A 28 9.82 -3.03 -7.45
N LYS A 29 9.42 -3.66 -8.55
CA LYS A 29 10.29 -3.86 -9.72
C LYS A 29 10.70 -2.52 -10.35
N HIS A 30 9.74 -1.61 -10.54
CA HIS A 30 10.00 -0.27 -11.07
C HIS A 30 10.86 0.57 -10.12
N ALA A 31 10.58 0.54 -8.82
CA ALA A 31 11.36 1.24 -7.80
C ALA A 31 12.82 0.78 -7.76
N LYS A 32 13.08 -0.55 -7.83
CA LYS A 32 14.43 -1.10 -7.91
C LYS A 32 15.17 -0.63 -9.16
N ARG A 33 14.51 -0.71 -10.33
CA ARG A 33 15.08 -0.27 -11.61
C ARG A 33 15.41 1.22 -11.61
N ARG A 34 14.53 2.06 -11.02
CA ARG A 34 14.78 3.49 -10.80
C ARG A 34 16.01 3.72 -9.92
N ALA A 35 16.10 3.01 -8.78
CA ALA A 35 17.23 3.14 -7.87
C ALA A 35 18.56 2.73 -8.53
N GLU A 36 18.59 1.67 -9.32
CA GLU A 36 19.77 1.22 -10.06
C GLU A 36 20.21 2.26 -11.09
N MET A 37 19.27 2.83 -11.84
CA MET A 37 19.54 3.85 -12.86
C MET A 37 20.07 5.16 -12.26
N ILE A 38 19.53 5.58 -11.11
CA ILE A 38 20.05 6.75 -10.39
C ILE A 38 21.46 6.46 -9.85
N LYS A 39 21.69 5.27 -9.29
CA LYS A 39 23.01 4.87 -8.80
C LYS A 39 24.06 4.82 -9.91
N SER A 40 23.73 4.31 -11.09
CA SER A 40 24.65 4.30 -12.23
C SER A 40 24.94 5.72 -12.73
N ALA A 41 23.92 6.58 -12.81
CA ALA A 41 24.08 7.98 -13.20
C ALA A 41 24.97 8.78 -12.23
N LEU A 42 24.81 8.57 -10.91
CA LEU A 42 25.64 9.19 -9.88
C LEU A 42 27.10 8.72 -9.97
N LYS A 43 27.34 7.42 -10.18
CA LYS A 43 28.70 6.88 -10.34
C LYS A 43 29.44 7.46 -11.54
N GLN A 44 28.72 7.81 -12.60
CA GLN A 44 29.30 8.39 -13.80
C GLN A 44 29.51 9.91 -13.69
N ASN A 45 29.14 10.56 -12.58
CA ASN A 45 29.11 12.03 -12.43
C ASN A 45 28.33 12.74 -13.55
N ASN A 46 27.38 12.05 -14.18
CA ASN A 46 26.65 12.51 -15.36
C ASN A 46 25.38 13.30 -15.01
N LEU A 47 25.29 13.86 -13.80
CA LEU A 47 24.09 14.51 -13.29
C LEU A 47 24.33 16.00 -13.08
N SER A 48 23.65 16.82 -13.88
CA SER A 48 23.56 18.26 -13.63
C SER A 48 22.61 18.55 -12.46
N LEU A 49 22.79 19.72 -11.83
CA LEU A 49 21.91 20.18 -10.75
C LEU A 49 20.43 20.20 -11.15
N GLU A 50 20.13 20.62 -12.38
CA GLU A 50 18.75 20.64 -12.91
C GLU A 50 18.11 19.25 -12.97
N VAL A 51 18.90 18.22 -13.33
CA VAL A 51 18.41 16.84 -13.37
C VAL A 51 18.14 16.32 -11.96
N LEU A 52 18.99 16.67 -10.99
CA LEU A 52 18.79 16.30 -9.58
C LEU A 52 17.52 16.92 -9.00
N LEU A 53 17.25 18.20 -9.28
CA LEU A 53 16.03 18.87 -8.84
C LEU A 53 14.77 18.20 -9.41
N LYS A 54 14.77 17.89 -10.71
CA LYS A 54 13.64 17.18 -11.34
C LYS A 54 13.43 15.78 -10.75
N LEU A 55 14.50 15.05 -10.45
CA LEU A 55 14.40 13.75 -9.79
C LEU A 55 13.84 13.85 -8.38
N GLN A 56 14.20 14.90 -7.63
CA GLN A 56 13.63 15.17 -6.32
C GLN A 56 12.12 15.45 -6.40
N GLU A 57 11.68 16.26 -7.37
CA GLU A 57 10.27 16.54 -7.60
C GLU A 57 9.48 15.27 -7.96
N MET A 58 10.02 14.43 -8.82
CA MET A 58 9.37 13.16 -9.18
C MET A 58 9.28 12.21 -7.98
N ASN A 59 10.33 12.16 -7.16
CA ASN A 59 10.31 11.35 -5.93
C ASN A 59 9.30 11.85 -4.92
N SER A 60 9.13 13.17 -4.78
CA SER A 60 8.13 13.73 -3.86
C SER A 60 6.71 13.42 -4.30
N GLN A 61 6.44 13.42 -5.61
CA GLN A 61 5.15 13.01 -6.19
C GLN A 61 4.83 11.54 -5.88
N VAL A 62 5.76 10.62 -6.14
CA VAL A 62 5.58 9.18 -5.85
C VAL A 62 5.34 8.97 -4.35
N LEU A 63 6.08 9.66 -3.49
CA LEU A 63 5.89 9.57 -2.04
C LEU A 63 4.54 10.11 -1.57
N ALA A 64 4.05 11.20 -2.17
CA ALA A 64 2.73 11.73 -1.85
C ALA A 64 1.62 10.72 -2.18
N ILE A 65 1.69 10.09 -3.36
CA ILE A 65 0.74 9.06 -3.80
C ILE A 65 0.81 7.83 -2.88
N ALA A 66 2.01 7.36 -2.56
CA ALA A 66 2.19 6.22 -1.66
C ALA A 66 1.61 6.49 -0.26
N LYS A 67 1.74 7.71 0.27
CA LYS A 67 1.13 8.11 1.55
C LYS A 67 -0.39 8.09 1.48
N GLN A 68 -0.96 8.67 0.43
CA GLN A 68 -2.42 8.68 0.24
C GLN A 68 -2.97 7.25 0.15
N LEU A 69 -2.30 6.36 -0.58
CA LEU A 69 -2.69 4.96 -0.70
C LEU A 69 -2.57 4.22 0.64
N HIS A 70 -1.51 4.49 1.41
CA HIS A 70 -1.34 3.93 2.75
C HIS A 70 -2.45 4.36 3.72
N GLU A 71 -2.83 5.64 3.69
CA GLU A 71 -3.95 6.17 4.49
C GLU A 71 -5.27 5.50 4.10
N ALA A 72 -5.56 5.39 2.80
CA ALA A 72 -6.76 4.73 2.28
C ALA A 72 -6.85 3.25 2.72
N LEU A 73 -5.77 2.49 2.59
CA LEU A 73 -5.70 1.10 3.07
C LEU A 73 -5.89 1.03 4.59
N GLY A 74 -5.31 1.97 5.35
CA GLY A 74 -5.49 2.07 6.79
C GLY A 74 -6.95 2.27 7.21
N GLU A 75 -7.71 3.08 6.47
CA GLU A 75 -9.14 3.28 6.68
C GLU A 75 -9.96 2.03 6.34
N GLN A 76 -9.66 1.39 5.20
CA GLN A 76 -10.32 0.15 4.78
C GLN A 76 -10.09 -1.00 5.80
N LEU A 77 -8.87 -1.13 6.33
CA LEU A 77 -8.55 -2.09 7.39
C LEU A 77 -9.30 -1.80 8.69
N LYS A 78 -9.46 -0.53 9.07
CA LYS A 78 -10.28 -0.15 10.23
C LYS A 78 -11.74 -0.51 10.01
N LYS A 79 -12.28 -0.26 8.81
CA LYS A 79 -13.66 -0.57 8.45
C LYS A 79 -13.92 -2.08 8.49
N THR A 80 -13.10 -2.87 7.81
CA THR A 80 -13.19 -4.35 7.82
C THR A 80 -13.01 -4.93 9.23
N ARG A 81 -12.12 -4.38 10.06
CA ARG A 81 -12.00 -4.80 11.47
C ARG A 81 -13.28 -4.54 12.27
N ARG A 82 -13.92 -3.38 12.09
CA ARG A 82 -15.21 -3.06 12.73
C ARG A 82 -16.32 -3.98 12.25
N GLU A 83 -16.38 -4.27 10.95
CA GLU A 83 -17.37 -5.18 10.37
C GLU A 83 -17.18 -6.62 10.88
N ASN A 84 -15.95 -7.12 10.93
CA ASN A 84 -15.64 -8.42 11.53
C ASN A 84 -16.04 -8.50 13.00
N GLN A 85 -15.79 -7.45 13.79
CA GLN A 85 -16.27 -7.39 15.19
C GLN A 85 -17.80 -7.45 15.27
N ARG A 86 -18.52 -6.74 14.39
CA ARG A 86 -19.99 -6.81 14.33
C ARG A 86 -20.47 -8.22 13.99
N PHE A 87 -19.89 -8.87 12.98
CA PHE A 87 -20.24 -10.25 12.61
C PHE A 87 -19.97 -11.25 13.74
N LEU A 88 -18.85 -11.11 14.47
CA LEU A 88 -18.56 -11.93 15.65
C LEU A 88 -19.60 -11.71 16.76
N GLY A 89 -20.02 -10.46 16.99
CA GLY A 89 -21.09 -10.12 17.93
C GLY A 89 -22.44 -10.74 17.53
N TYR A 90 -22.82 -10.66 16.25
CA TYR A 90 -24.03 -11.32 15.75
C TYR A 90 -23.95 -12.85 15.89
N LYS A 91 -22.80 -13.46 15.60
CA LYS A 91 -22.60 -14.92 15.79
C LYS A 91 -22.76 -15.34 17.25
N GLN A 92 -22.30 -14.53 18.20
CA GLN A 92 -22.49 -14.79 19.63
C GLN A 92 -23.95 -14.59 20.07
N ALA A 93 -24.67 -13.60 19.52
CA ALA A 93 -26.07 -13.35 19.83
C ALA A 93 -27.04 -14.39 19.20
N VAL A 94 -26.67 -14.97 18.05
CA VAL A 94 -27.45 -16.00 17.35
C VAL A 94 -27.20 -17.40 17.90
N MET A 95 -26.16 -17.62 18.71
CA MET A 95 -26.06 -18.85 19.49
C MET A 95 -27.21 -18.85 20.50
N PRO A 96 -28.20 -19.75 20.40
CA PRO A 96 -29.24 -19.83 21.40
C PRO A 96 -28.56 -20.20 22.73
N VAL A 97 -28.49 -19.22 23.64
CA VAL A 97 -28.09 -19.48 25.02
C VAL A 97 -29.07 -20.51 25.54
N SER A 98 -28.63 -21.75 25.73
CA SER A 98 -29.50 -22.81 26.22
C SER A 98 -29.92 -22.42 27.64
N SER A 99 -31.10 -21.81 27.76
CA SER A 99 -31.73 -21.45 29.03
C SER A 99 -32.17 -22.68 29.83
N PHE A 100 -31.91 -23.88 29.32
CA PHE A 100 -32.34 -25.18 29.84
C PHE A 100 -31.38 -25.86 30.84
N SER A 101 -30.26 -25.25 31.24
CA SER A 101 -29.31 -25.89 32.16
C SER A 101 -29.64 -25.76 33.67
N LYS A 102 -30.75 -25.13 34.07
CA LYS A 102 -31.10 -24.96 35.50
C LYS A 102 -32.19 -25.89 36.04
N TYR A 103 -32.83 -26.70 35.20
CA TYR A 103 -33.95 -27.56 35.62
C TYR A 103 -33.78 -29.06 35.36
N VAL A 104 -32.63 -29.51 34.83
CA VAL A 104 -32.31 -30.94 34.74
C VAL A 104 -31.64 -31.42 36.04
N ASN A 105 -32.39 -31.32 37.14
CA ASN A 105 -32.18 -32.19 38.29
C ASN A 105 -33.51 -32.42 39.00
N LYS A 106 -34.38 -33.20 38.35
CA LYS A 106 -35.41 -33.94 39.08
C LYS A 106 -34.84 -35.35 39.32
N ARG A 107 -34.22 -35.50 40.50
CA ARG A 107 -34.22 -36.64 41.44
C ARG A 107 -34.54 -38.02 40.82
N SER A 108 -33.63 -39.01 40.92
CA SER A 108 -33.48 -39.93 42.06
C SER A 108 -34.79 -40.59 42.47
#